data_AF-G7VB44-F1
#
_entry.id   AF-G7VB44-F1
#
_cell.length_a   1.000
_cell.length_b   1.000
_cell.length_c   1.000
_cell.angle_alpha   90.00
_cell.angle_beta   90.00
_cell.angle_gamma   90.00
#
_symmetry.space_group_name_H-M   'P 1'
#
loop_
_entity.id
_entity.type
_entity.pdbx_description
1 polymer ?
#
loop_
_entity_poly.entity_id
_entity_poly.type
_entity_poly.pdbx_seq_one_letter_code
_entity_poly.pdbx_strand_id
1 'polypeptide(L)'
;MGVLFRGYLYMLIYVIGAGLAMVAVLYAMVMSAVWSALHGRGFDFWGFLAAFIAVVVLFTVGVLVIFFRYHFRGFMALYRLGFKVAWLLAWGPVITLILMAAIIGVVVVSAPAVLFRGDILGALAAGVAVMALLAAAFAVGFAVLVARLALLRGLYRYTGINLFNIAFVLALVGLVFYAAYYLYILTYSRPYGFAAPGPAVGLAALGGIVSIAAYIVEMIAYKEGSEWTPKAQPTAPA
;
A
#
# COMPACT_ATOMS: atom_id res chain seq x y z
N MET A 1 -9.62 20.56 -1.99
CA MET A 1 -9.40 19.11 -2.22
C MET A 1 -8.79 18.77 -3.58
N GLY A 2 -8.71 19.69 -4.56
CA GLY A 2 -8.20 19.38 -5.91
C GLY A 2 -6.73 18.96 -6.02
N VAL A 3 -5.92 19.21 -4.99
CA VAL A 3 -4.54 18.67 -4.89
C VAL A 3 -4.57 17.16 -4.61
N LEU A 4 -5.50 16.70 -3.76
CA LEU A 4 -5.68 15.27 -3.47
C LEU A 4 -6.20 14.54 -4.70
N PHE A 5 -7.20 15.08 -5.41
CA PHE A 5 -7.69 14.49 -6.66
C PHE A 5 -6.55 14.25 -7.67
N ARG A 6 -5.72 15.28 -7.94
CA ARG A 6 -4.55 15.15 -8.82
C ARG A 6 -3.56 14.11 -8.30
N GLY A 7 -3.32 14.07 -7.00
CA GLY A 7 -2.49 13.05 -6.36
C GLY A 7 -2.99 11.64 -6.63
N TYR A 8 -4.29 11.40 -6.40
CA TYR A 8 -4.90 10.08 -6.61
C TYR A 8 -4.87 9.67 -8.09
N LEU A 9 -5.12 10.61 -9.00
CA LEU A 9 -5.05 10.38 -10.44
C LEU A 9 -3.64 10.02 -10.91
N TYR A 10 -2.63 10.81 -10.52
CA TYR A 10 -1.25 10.54 -10.91
C TYR A 10 -0.76 9.22 -10.33
N MET A 11 -1.12 8.92 -9.08
CA MET A 11 -0.77 7.66 -8.45
C MET A 11 -1.44 6.46 -9.14
N LEU A 12 -2.70 6.60 -9.60
CA LEU A 12 -3.38 5.55 -10.36
C LEU A 12 -2.68 5.27 -11.70
N ILE A 13 -2.38 6.32 -12.47
CA ILE A 13 -1.66 6.20 -13.74
C ILE A 13 -0.28 5.56 -13.50
N TYR A 14 0.40 5.98 -12.44
CA TYR A 14 1.72 5.49 -12.09
C TYR A 14 1.71 4.01 -11.69
N VAL A 15 0.72 3.58 -10.91
CA VAL A 15 0.54 2.18 -10.51
C VAL A 15 0.20 1.30 -11.72
N ILE A 16 -0.62 1.78 -12.66
CA ILE A 16 -0.88 1.06 -13.91
C ILE A 16 0.42 0.92 -14.72
N GLY A 17 1.19 2.01 -14.87
CA GLY A 17 2.49 1.98 -15.53
C GLY A 17 3.47 1.01 -14.85
N ALA A 18 3.49 0.99 -13.52
CA ALA A 18 4.29 0.05 -12.72
C ALA A 18 3.89 -1.40 -12.97
N GLY A 19 2.58 -1.68 -12.98
CA GLY A 19 2.05 -3.00 -13.30
C GLY A 19 2.46 -3.47 -14.68
N LEU A 20 2.32 -2.61 -15.70
CA LEU A 20 2.72 -2.94 -17.07
C LEU A 20 4.23 -3.17 -17.20
N ALA A 21 5.05 -2.32 -16.57
CA ALA A 21 6.50 -2.50 -16.56
C ALA A 21 6.91 -3.81 -15.88
N MET A 22 6.26 -4.16 -14.77
CA MET A 22 6.52 -5.42 -14.07
C MET A 22 6.12 -6.63 -14.91
N VAL A 23 4.97 -6.58 -15.60
CA VAL A 23 4.55 -7.61 -16.54
C VAL A 23 5.57 -7.75 -17.68
N ALA A 24 6.10 -6.65 -18.21
CA ALA A 24 7.13 -6.68 -19.24
C ALA A 24 8.43 -7.33 -18.74
N VAL A 25 8.88 -6.99 -17.51
CA VAL A 25 10.07 -7.61 -16.89
C VAL A 25 9.86 -9.11 -16.65
N LEU A 26 8.69 -9.52 -16.16
CA LEU A 26 8.36 -10.93 -15.96
C LEU A 26 8.25 -11.68 -17.29
N TYR A 27 7.66 -11.07 -18.31
CA TYR A 27 7.58 -11.65 -19.65
C TYR A 27 8.99 -11.83 -20.24
N ALA A 28 9.86 -10.83 -20.12
CA ALA A 28 11.25 -10.92 -20.55
C ALA A 28 12.01 -12.03 -19.80
N MET A 29 11.75 -12.20 -18.50
CA MET A 29 12.30 -13.30 -17.71
C MET A 29 11.87 -14.66 -18.25
N VAL A 30 10.57 -14.86 -18.48
CA VAL A 30 10.02 -16.12 -19.00
C VAL A 30 10.59 -16.41 -20.39
N MET A 31 10.59 -15.43 -21.29
CA MET A 31 11.12 -15.61 -22.65
C MET A 31 12.63 -15.88 -22.65
N SER A 32 13.38 -15.20 -21.79
CA SER A 32 14.81 -15.47 -21.60
C SER A 32 15.06 -16.89 -21.10
N ALA A 33 14.28 -17.36 -20.11
CA ALA A 33 14.38 -18.71 -19.59
C ALA A 33 14.03 -19.78 -20.66
N VAL A 34 12.95 -19.56 -21.43
CA VAL A 34 12.55 -20.44 -22.53
C VAL A 34 13.63 -20.48 -23.62
N TRP A 35 14.14 -19.32 -24.04
CA TRP A 35 15.20 -19.23 -25.05
C TRP A 35 16.48 -19.95 -24.61
N SER A 36 16.86 -19.73 -23.35
CA SER A 36 18.01 -20.36 -22.71
C SER A 36 17.91 -21.88 -22.70
N ALA A 37 16.74 -22.42 -22.34
CA ALA A 37 16.46 -23.85 -22.37
C ALA A 37 16.51 -24.45 -23.78
N LEU A 38 16.04 -23.72 -24.80
CA LEU A 38 16.04 -24.18 -26.20
C LEU A 38 17.44 -24.17 -26.84
N HIS A 39 18.33 -23.27 -26.43
CA HIS A 39 19.64 -23.06 -27.06
C HIS A 39 20.83 -23.46 -26.18
N GLY A 40 20.58 -24.11 -25.03
CA GLY A 40 21.62 -24.58 -24.11
C GLY A 40 22.49 -23.46 -23.52
N ARG A 41 21.98 -22.22 -23.47
CA ARG A 41 22.67 -21.11 -22.79
C ARG A 41 22.30 -21.11 -21.30
N GLY A 42 23.08 -20.41 -20.48
CA GLY A 42 22.73 -20.16 -19.08
C GLY A 42 21.73 -19.01 -18.96
N PHE A 43 20.78 -19.11 -18.02
CA PHE A 43 19.87 -18.00 -17.71
C PHE A 43 20.63 -16.87 -17.01
N ASP A 44 20.60 -15.66 -17.56
CA ASP A 44 21.23 -14.48 -16.95
C ASP A 44 20.36 -13.93 -15.80
N PHE A 45 20.47 -14.61 -14.65
CA PHE A 45 19.78 -14.22 -13.43
C PHE A 45 20.19 -12.83 -12.93
N TRP A 46 21.47 -12.46 -13.08
CA TRP A 46 21.99 -11.19 -12.56
C TRP A 46 21.50 -9.99 -13.38
N GLY A 47 21.46 -10.12 -14.71
CA GLY A 47 20.84 -9.11 -15.58
C GLY A 47 19.36 -8.92 -15.27
N PHE A 48 18.62 -10.00 -15.06
CA PHE A 48 17.22 -9.94 -14.64
C PHE A 48 17.06 -9.26 -13.27
N LEU A 49 17.84 -9.67 -12.27
CA LEU A 49 17.79 -9.11 -10.93
C LEU A 49 18.09 -7.61 -10.95
N ALA A 50 19.09 -7.17 -11.72
CA ALA A 50 19.42 -5.76 -11.89
C ALA A 50 18.27 -4.98 -12.53
N ALA A 51 17.64 -5.51 -13.60
CA ALA A 51 16.49 -4.89 -14.25
C ALA A 51 15.28 -4.80 -13.31
N PHE A 52 15.01 -5.86 -12.55
CA PHE A 52 13.95 -5.90 -11.54
C PHE A 52 14.17 -4.84 -10.46
N ILE A 53 15.37 -4.78 -9.89
CA ILE A 53 15.73 -3.77 -8.88
C ILE A 53 15.61 -2.36 -9.46
N ALA A 54 16.10 -2.13 -10.68
CA ALA A 54 16.01 -0.83 -11.33
C ALA A 54 14.55 -0.36 -11.49
N VAL A 55 13.66 -1.25 -11.91
CA VAL A 55 12.21 -0.99 -11.98
C VAL A 55 11.66 -0.67 -10.59
N VAL A 56 11.91 -1.50 -9.59
CA VAL A 56 11.43 -1.28 -8.21
C VAL A 56 11.91 0.08 -7.67
N VAL A 57 13.17 0.43 -7.88
CA VAL A 57 13.74 1.70 -7.43
C VAL A 57 13.10 2.88 -8.15
N LEU A 58 13.02 2.84 -9.48
CA LEU A 58 12.40 3.88 -10.29
C LEU A 58 10.96 4.15 -9.84
N PHE A 59 10.17 3.08 -9.67
CA PHE A 59 8.79 3.18 -9.22
C PHE A 59 8.68 3.67 -7.77
N THR A 60 9.57 3.23 -6.89
CA THR A 60 9.59 3.73 -5.50
C THR A 60 9.84 5.24 -5.47
N VAL A 61 10.83 5.73 -6.23
CA VAL A 61 11.14 7.16 -6.31
C VAL A 61 9.97 7.96 -6.88
N GLY A 62 9.34 7.51 -7.97
CA GLY A 62 8.20 8.23 -8.53
C GLY A 62 6.98 8.24 -7.61
N VAL A 63 6.69 7.14 -6.91
CA VAL A 63 5.66 7.10 -5.86
C VAL A 63 5.96 8.13 -4.78
N LEU A 64 7.19 8.20 -4.29
CA LEU A 64 7.58 9.18 -3.26
C LEU A 64 7.41 10.62 -3.75
N VAL A 65 7.82 10.91 -4.99
CA VAL A 65 7.66 12.24 -5.59
C VAL A 65 6.19 12.64 -5.69
N ILE A 66 5.33 11.75 -6.20
CA ILE A 66 3.87 11.99 -6.30
C ILE A 66 3.26 12.14 -4.90
N PHE A 67 3.67 11.30 -3.96
CA PHE A 67 3.19 11.32 -2.59
C PHE A 67 3.48 12.66 -1.91
N PHE A 68 4.74 13.09 -1.85
CA PHE A 68 5.12 14.35 -1.20
C PHE A 68 4.56 15.57 -1.92
N ARG A 69 4.49 15.54 -3.25
CA ARG A 69 3.98 16.66 -4.04
C ARG A 69 2.48 16.86 -3.89
N TYR A 70 1.70 15.78 -3.79
CA TYR A 70 0.24 15.84 -3.84
C TYR A 70 -0.44 15.35 -2.56
N HIS A 71 -0.22 14.09 -2.17
CA HIS A 71 -0.91 13.49 -1.02
C HIS A 71 -0.51 14.16 0.30
N PHE A 72 0.79 14.31 0.56
CA PHE A 72 1.28 14.93 1.79
C PHE A 72 0.75 16.36 1.95
N ARG A 73 0.89 17.19 0.91
CA ARG A 73 0.37 18.57 0.92
C ARG A 73 -1.14 18.60 1.05
N GLY A 74 -1.85 17.70 0.38
CA GLY A 74 -3.30 17.59 0.42
C GLY A 74 -3.84 17.22 1.80
N PHE A 75 -3.25 16.21 2.45
CA PHE A 75 -3.63 15.80 3.80
C PHE A 75 -3.21 16.83 4.86
N MET A 76 -2.05 17.46 4.73
CA MET A 76 -1.66 18.55 5.62
C MET A 76 -2.55 19.79 5.47
N ALA A 77 -3.09 20.05 4.28
CA ALA A 77 -4.11 21.08 4.10
C ALA A 77 -5.42 20.70 4.82
N LEU A 78 -5.87 19.44 4.72
CA LEU A 78 -7.03 18.95 5.48
C LEU A 78 -6.81 19.00 7.00
N TYR A 79 -5.59 18.70 7.46
CA TYR A 79 -5.22 18.82 8.87
C TYR A 79 -5.38 20.27 9.37
N ARG A 80 -4.89 21.25 8.59
CA ARG A 80 -5.05 22.68 8.90
C ARG A 80 -6.50 23.14 8.88
N LEU A 81 -7.38 22.45 8.15
CA LEU A 81 -8.82 22.69 8.12
C LEU A 81 -9.59 22.04 9.29
N GLY A 82 -8.89 21.37 10.22
CA GLY A 82 -9.48 20.80 11.44
C GLY A 82 -9.61 19.28 11.45
N PHE A 83 -9.32 18.59 10.34
CA PHE A 83 -9.33 17.13 10.29
C PHE A 83 -8.02 16.56 10.88
N LYS A 84 -7.92 16.49 12.21
CA LYS A 84 -6.69 16.07 12.92
C LYS A 84 -6.14 14.71 12.48
N VAL A 85 -7.03 13.77 12.13
CA VAL A 85 -6.67 12.43 11.63
C VAL A 85 -5.91 12.44 10.30
N ALA A 86 -6.02 13.52 9.50
CA ALA A 86 -5.29 13.65 8.24
C ALA A 86 -3.78 13.70 8.42
N TRP A 87 -3.28 14.09 9.61
CA TRP A 87 -1.86 14.03 9.93
C TRP A 87 -1.32 12.60 9.82
N LEU A 88 -2.07 11.62 10.32
CA LEU A 88 -1.64 10.22 10.29
C LEU A 88 -1.65 9.66 8.87
N LEU A 89 -2.54 10.15 8.00
CA LEU A 89 -2.55 9.79 6.57
C LEU A 89 -1.37 10.40 5.81
N ALA A 90 -0.90 11.58 6.22
CA ALA A 90 0.28 12.22 5.64
C ALA A 90 1.60 11.57 6.11
N TRP A 91 1.72 11.27 7.39
CA TRP A 91 2.96 10.76 7.98
C TRP A 91 3.05 9.25 8.05
N GLY A 92 1.92 8.55 8.13
CA GLY A 92 1.86 7.10 8.24
C GLY A 92 2.65 6.37 7.15
N PRO A 93 2.47 6.67 5.85
CA PRO A 93 3.27 6.07 4.79
C PRO A 93 4.77 6.32 4.92
N VAL A 94 5.17 7.50 5.42
CA VAL A 94 6.58 7.86 5.66
C VAL A 94 7.15 7.02 6.81
N ILE A 95 6.41 6.92 7.92
CA ILE A 95 6.78 6.10 9.08
C ILE A 95 6.92 4.63 8.65
N THR A 96 5.94 4.09 7.90
CA THR A 96 6.00 2.73 7.39
C THR A 96 7.22 2.51 6.51
N LEU A 97 7.57 3.47 5.64
CA LEU A 97 8.76 3.36 4.79
C LEU A 97 10.06 3.37 5.60
N ILE A 98 10.15 4.20 6.65
CA ILE A 98 11.30 4.21 7.57
C ILE A 98 11.40 2.86 8.30
N LEU A 99 10.29 2.30 8.76
CA LEU A 99 10.26 0.99 9.41
C LEU A 99 10.70 -0.13 8.45
N MET A 100 10.26 -0.10 7.20
CA MET A 100 10.70 -1.06 6.19
C MET A 100 12.18 -0.93 5.88
N ALA A 101 12.70 0.29 5.77
CA ALA A 101 14.14 0.52 5.60
C ALA A 101 14.94 0.02 6.81
N ALA A 102 14.42 0.20 8.04
CA ALA A 102 15.03 -0.34 9.25
C ALA A 102 15.04 -1.88 9.25
N ILE A 103 13.96 -2.53 8.82
CA ILE A 103 13.90 -4.00 8.68
C ILE A 103 14.98 -4.47 7.70
N ILE A 104 15.08 -3.86 6.53
CA ILE A 104 16.11 -4.18 5.53
C ILE A 104 17.50 -3.97 6.14
N GLY A 105 17.72 -2.86 6.85
CA GLY A 105 18.98 -2.57 7.52
C GLY A 105 19.37 -3.64 8.53
N VAL A 106 18.44 -4.05 9.40
CA VAL A 106 18.68 -5.14 10.38
C VAL A 106 19.05 -6.43 9.66
N VAL A 107 18.27 -6.82 8.64
CA VAL A 107 18.51 -8.06 7.88
C VAL A 107 19.89 -8.03 7.20
N VAL A 108 20.23 -6.94 6.52
CA VAL A 108 21.51 -6.79 5.80
C VAL A 108 22.69 -6.79 6.77
N VAL A 109 22.58 -6.12 7.91
CA VAL A 109 23.67 -6.06 8.92
C VAL A 109 23.84 -7.40 9.64
N SER A 110 22.74 -8.11 9.93
CA SER A 110 22.80 -9.40 10.63
C SER A 110 23.17 -10.58 9.73
N ALA A 111 22.85 -10.52 8.44
CA ALA A 111 23.04 -11.64 7.51
C ALA A 111 24.47 -12.22 7.52
N PRO A 112 25.56 -11.43 7.50
CA PRO A 112 26.91 -11.97 7.53
C PRO A 112 27.25 -12.71 8.84
N ALA A 113 26.77 -12.21 9.98
CA ALA A 113 27.03 -12.84 11.28
C ALA A 113 26.32 -14.21 11.38
N VAL A 114 25.10 -14.30 10.86
CA VAL A 114 24.32 -15.55 10.85
C VAL A 114 24.88 -16.54 9.82
N LEU A 115 25.18 -16.09 8.60
CA LEU A 115 25.56 -16.97 7.49
C LEU A 115 27.01 -17.45 7.55
N PHE A 116 27.95 -16.63 8.05
CA PHE A 116 29.38 -16.95 8.00
C PHE A 116 29.99 -17.28 9.37
N ARG A 117 29.38 -16.85 10.47
CA ARG A 117 29.94 -17.04 11.83
C ARG A 117 29.13 -17.99 12.71
N GLY A 118 27.94 -18.41 12.28
CA GLY A 118 27.09 -19.31 13.04
C GLY A 118 26.65 -18.75 14.40
N ASP A 119 26.57 -17.42 14.53
CA ASP A 119 26.19 -16.75 15.78
C ASP A 119 24.67 -16.88 16.03
N ILE A 120 24.29 -17.93 16.74
CA ILE A 120 22.89 -18.25 17.05
C ILE A 120 22.23 -17.17 17.92
N LEU A 121 22.97 -16.60 18.88
CA LEU A 121 22.43 -15.54 19.76
C LEU A 121 22.23 -14.24 18.99
N GLY A 122 23.18 -13.87 18.12
CA GLY A 122 23.03 -12.75 17.20
C GLY A 122 21.86 -12.95 16.22
N ALA A 123 21.66 -14.16 15.72
CA ALA A 123 20.53 -14.52 14.85
C ALA A 123 19.18 -14.35 15.57
N LEU A 124 19.08 -14.81 16.81
CA LEU A 124 17.86 -14.68 17.62
C LEU A 124 17.56 -13.22 17.94
N ALA A 125 18.57 -12.44 18.33
CA ALA A 125 18.41 -11.01 18.60
C ALA A 125 17.93 -10.23 17.35
N ALA A 126 18.53 -10.51 16.19
CA ALA A 126 18.10 -9.94 14.92
C ALA A 126 16.67 -10.37 14.56
N GLY A 127 16.32 -11.64 14.76
CA GLY A 127 14.97 -12.15 14.55
C GLY A 127 13.92 -11.43 15.41
N VAL A 128 14.20 -11.23 16.70
CA VAL A 128 13.32 -10.48 17.61
C VAL A 128 13.20 -9.01 17.16
N ALA A 129 14.29 -8.37 16.77
CA ALA A 129 14.27 -7.00 16.28
C ALA A 129 13.43 -6.86 14.99
N VAL A 130 13.59 -7.78 14.03
CA VAL A 130 12.79 -7.80 12.80
C VAL A 130 11.30 -7.99 13.12
N MET A 131 10.96 -8.93 14.01
CA MET A 131 9.57 -9.15 14.42
C MET A 131 8.96 -7.93 15.12
N ALA A 132 9.72 -7.25 15.98
CA ALA A 132 9.27 -6.02 16.64
C ALA A 132 9.02 -4.89 15.62
N LEU A 133 9.91 -4.72 14.64
CA LEU A 133 9.73 -3.73 13.58
C LEU A 133 8.56 -4.06 12.66
N LEU A 134 8.33 -5.34 12.34
CA LEU A 134 7.16 -5.80 11.59
C LEU A 134 5.86 -5.53 12.34
N ALA A 135 5.83 -5.82 13.65
CA ALA A 135 4.68 -5.51 14.50
C ALA A 135 4.40 -4.00 14.54
N ALA A 136 5.44 -3.17 14.66
CA ALA A 136 5.31 -1.72 14.61
C ALA A 136 4.77 -1.24 13.25
N ALA A 137 5.30 -1.77 12.14
CA ALA A 137 4.83 -1.42 10.80
C ALA A 137 3.37 -1.82 10.59
N PHE A 138 2.96 -2.98 11.09
CA PHE A 138 1.57 -3.42 11.08
C PHE A 138 0.67 -2.48 11.90
N ALA A 139 1.08 -2.10 13.11
CA ALA A 139 0.34 -1.19 13.96
C ALA A 139 0.16 0.19 13.29
N VAL A 140 1.20 0.73 12.66
CA VAL A 140 1.12 1.98 11.89
C VAL A 140 0.18 1.84 10.70
N GLY A 141 0.29 0.74 9.93
CA GLY A 141 -0.60 0.46 8.81
C GLY A 141 -2.07 0.39 9.23
N PHE A 142 -2.36 -0.27 10.35
CA PHE A 142 -3.70 -0.35 10.91
C PHE A 142 -4.20 1.03 11.37
N ALA A 143 -3.36 1.82 12.04
CA ALA A 143 -3.72 3.16 12.47
C ALA A 143 -4.01 4.10 11.28
N VAL A 144 -3.25 4.00 10.20
CA VAL A 144 -3.50 4.71 8.93
C VAL A 144 -4.84 4.31 8.32
N LEU A 145 -5.17 3.02 8.33
CA LEU A 145 -6.46 2.53 7.84
C LEU A 145 -7.63 3.10 8.65
N VAL A 146 -7.52 3.09 9.98
CA VAL A 146 -8.53 3.68 10.87
C VAL A 146 -8.66 5.18 10.63
N ALA A 147 -7.54 5.89 10.47
CA ALA A 147 -7.55 7.32 10.15
C ALA A 147 -8.21 7.61 8.79
N ARG A 148 -8.03 6.74 7.79
CA ARG A 148 -8.70 6.86 6.48
C ARG A 148 -10.20 6.74 6.63
N LEU A 149 -10.67 5.72 7.35
CA LEU A 149 -12.10 5.51 7.60
C LEU A 149 -12.71 6.67 8.39
N ALA A 150 -12.01 7.15 9.43
CA ALA A 150 -12.44 8.30 10.21
C ALA A 150 -12.50 9.59 9.37
N LEU A 151 -11.51 9.80 8.50
CA LEU A 151 -11.47 10.95 7.59
C LEU A 151 -12.66 10.90 6.62
N LEU A 152 -12.90 9.77 5.95
CA LEU A 152 -14.01 9.63 4.98
C LEU A 152 -15.36 9.92 5.64
N ARG A 153 -15.60 9.38 6.83
CA ARG A 153 -16.81 9.67 7.61
C ARG A 153 -16.91 11.14 8.01
N GLY A 154 -15.79 11.75 8.41
CA GLY A 154 -15.72 13.17 8.75
C GLY A 154 -16.03 14.08 7.56
N LEU A 155 -15.45 13.76 6.40
CA LEU A 155 -15.67 14.49 5.14
C LEU A 155 -17.11 14.37 4.66
N TYR A 156 -17.71 13.18 4.76
CA TYR A 156 -19.14 13.00 4.47
C TYR A 156 -20.01 13.90 5.35
N ARG A 157 -19.76 13.92 6.67
CA ARG A 157 -20.52 14.78 7.61
C ARG A 157 -20.35 16.27 7.33
N TYR A 158 -19.17 16.69 6.89
CA TYR A 158 -18.86 18.10 6.65
C TYR A 158 -19.38 18.60 5.30
N THR A 159 -19.23 17.81 4.24
CA THR A 159 -19.57 18.22 2.86
C THR A 159 -20.96 17.77 2.41
N GLY A 160 -21.51 16.71 3.03
CA GLY A 160 -22.75 16.06 2.59
C GLY A 160 -22.62 15.25 1.29
N ILE A 161 -21.42 15.10 0.73
CA ILE A 161 -21.17 14.39 -0.53
C ILE A 161 -21.21 12.88 -0.29
N ASN A 162 -22.23 12.20 -0.82
CA ASN A 162 -22.45 10.77 -0.57
C ASN A 162 -21.32 9.87 -1.10
N LEU A 163 -20.51 10.32 -2.07
CA LEU A 163 -19.35 9.57 -2.54
C LEU A 163 -18.34 9.26 -1.43
N PHE A 164 -18.16 10.14 -0.43
CA PHE A 164 -17.29 9.85 0.72
C PHE A 164 -17.84 8.71 1.58
N ASN A 165 -19.17 8.61 1.71
CA ASN A 165 -19.81 7.51 2.43
C ASN A 165 -19.72 6.20 1.64
N ILE A 166 -19.89 6.24 0.32
CA ILE A 166 -19.70 5.07 -0.55
C ILE A 166 -18.25 4.57 -0.48
N ALA A 167 -17.26 5.48 -0.57
CA ALA A 167 -15.85 5.13 -0.41
C ALA A 167 -15.56 4.53 0.96
N PHE A 168 -16.17 5.04 2.03
CA PHE A 168 -16.07 4.47 3.38
C PHE A 168 -16.60 3.03 3.43
N VAL A 169 -17.81 2.80 2.90
CA VAL A 169 -18.41 1.46 2.89
C VAL A 169 -17.57 0.49 2.06
N LEU A 170 -17.12 0.89 0.87
CA LEU A 170 -16.27 0.05 0.02
C LEU A 170 -14.94 -0.27 0.71
N ALA A 171 -14.30 0.70 1.37
CA ALA A 171 -13.08 0.45 2.12
C ALA A 171 -13.30 -0.56 3.27
N LEU A 172 -14.44 -0.50 3.94
CA LEU A 172 -14.80 -1.43 5.01
C LEU A 172 -15.10 -2.84 4.47
N VAL A 173 -15.85 -2.94 3.36
CA VAL A 173 -16.11 -4.22 2.70
C VAL A 173 -14.81 -4.86 2.20
N GLY A 174 -13.89 -4.07 1.62
CA GLY A 174 -12.56 -4.54 1.21
C GLY A 174 -11.74 -5.07 2.39
N LEU A 175 -11.77 -4.36 3.53
CA LEU A 175 -11.13 -4.82 4.77
C LEU A 175 -11.70 -6.15 5.25
N VAL A 176 -13.03 -6.34 5.20
CA VAL A 176 -13.67 -7.60 5.58
C VAL A 176 -13.22 -8.74 4.67
N PHE A 177 -13.13 -8.53 3.36
CA PHE A 177 -12.61 -9.55 2.44
C PHE A 177 -11.16 -9.91 2.73
N TYR A 178 -10.29 -8.94 3.01
CA TYR A 178 -8.92 -9.21 3.40
C TYR A 178 -8.83 -9.92 4.76
N ALA A 179 -9.63 -9.54 5.74
CA ALA A 179 -9.67 -10.22 7.03
C ALA A 179 -10.14 -11.67 6.89
N ALA A 180 -11.18 -11.92 6.08
CA ALA A 180 -11.66 -13.26 5.75
C ALA A 180 -10.60 -14.08 5.02
N TYR A 181 -9.85 -13.46 4.09
CA TYR A 181 -8.72 -14.09 3.41
C TYR A 181 -7.60 -14.50 4.39
N TYR A 182 -7.17 -13.60 5.27
CA TYR A 182 -6.12 -13.90 6.25
C TYR A 182 -6.58 -14.95 7.27
N LEU A 183 -7.83 -14.88 7.74
CA LEU A 183 -8.41 -15.88 8.63
C LEU A 183 -8.48 -17.26 7.95
N TYR A 184 -8.84 -17.29 6.67
CA TYR A 184 -8.83 -18.52 5.87
C TYR A 184 -7.42 -19.09 5.77
N ILE A 185 -6.42 -18.26 5.47
CA ILE A 185 -5.02 -18.71 5.46
C ILE A 185 -4.64 -19.28 6.82
N LEU A 186 -4.84 -18.56 7.92
CA LEU A 186 -4.45 -19.01 9.26
C LEU A 186 -5.14 -20.31 9.68
N THR A 187 -6.40 -20.50 9.30
CA THR A 187 -7.19 -21.68 9.69
C THR A 187 -6.89 -22.91 8.83
N TYR A 188 -6.61 -22.70 7.54
CA TYR A 188 -6.46 -23.77 6.55
C TYR A 188 -5.02 -23.97 6.05
N SER A 189 -4.05 -23.16 6.51
CA SER A 189 -2.62 -23.40 6.27
C SER A 189 -2.15 -24.60 7.09
N ARG A 190 -2.32 -25.81 6.57
CA ARG A 190 -1.68 -27.00 7.14
C ARG A 190 -0.16 -26.96 6.87
N PRO A 191 0.68 -27.36 7.83
CA PRO A 191 2.14 -27.30 7.69
C PRO A 191 2.73 -28.25 6.63
N TYR A 192 1.97 -29.21 6.08
CA TYR A 192 2.50 -30.26 5.18
C TYR A 192 1.62 -30.60 3.97
N GLY A 193 0.82 -29.68 3.44
CA GLY A 193 0.04 -29.99 2.24
C GLY A 193 -0.52 -28.75 1.57
N PHE A 194 -0.29 -28.65 0.26
CA PHE A 194 -0.90 -27.67 -0.65
C PHE A 194 -2.41 -27.57 -0.39
N ALA A 195 -2.83 -26.55 0.35
CA ALA A 195 -4.24 -26.18 0.41
C ALA A 195 -4.63 -25.71 -0.99
N ALA A 196 -5.65 -26.34 -1.58
CA ALA A 196 -6.16 -25.94 -2.88
C ALA A 196 -6.46 -24.43 -2.86
N PRO A 197 -5.89 -23.62 -3.78
CA PRO A 197 -5.94 -22.15 -3.71
C PRO A 197 -7.34 -21.54 -3.93
N GLY A 198 -8.38 -22.35 -4.11
CA GLY A 198 -9.69 -21.94 -4.63
C GLY A 198 -10.34 -20.77 -3.89
N PRO A 199 -10.70 -20.90 -2.60
CA PRO A 199 -11.43 -19.85 -1.89
C PRO A 199 -10.54 -18.65 -1.53
N ALA A 200 -9.28 -18.90 -1.19
CA ALA A 200 -8.35 -17.86 -0.75
C ALA A 200 -8.03 -16.87 -1.88
N VAL A 201 -7.77 -17.36 -3.09
CA VAL A 201 -7.49 -16.52 -4.25
C VAL A 201 -8.72 -15.68 -4.62
N GLY A 202 -9.92 -16.27 -4.53
CA GLY A 202 -11.17 -15.54 -4.74
C GLY A 202 -11.38 -14.39 -3.76
N LEU A 203 -11.18 -14.64 -2.45
CA LEU A 203 -11.30 -13.60 -1.42
C LEU A 203 -10.27 -12.49 -1.57
N ALA A 204 -9.01 -12.82 -1.90
CA ALA A 204 -7.97 -11.84 -2.16
C ALA A 204 -8.28 -10.99 -3.41
N ALA A 205 -8.78 -11.63 -4.48
CA ALA A 205 -9.17 -10.93 -5.70
C ALA A 205 -10.34 -9.97 -5.46
N LEU A 206 -11.38 -10.41 -4.75
CA LEU A 206 -12.52 -9.57 -4.37
C LEU A 206 -12.09 -8.40 -3.48
N GLY A 207 -11.25 -8.66 -2.48
CA GLY A 207 -10.68 -7.61 -1.63
C GLY A 207 -9.89 -6.57 -2.43
N GLY A 208 -9.09 -7.03 -3.41
CA GLY A 208 -8.35 -6.16 -4.33
C GLY A 208 -9.27 -5.30 -5.21
N ILE A 209 -10.26 -5.92 -5.87
CA ILE A 209 -11.23 -5.22 -6.73
C ILE A 209 -11.98 -4.15 -5.94
N VAL A 210 -12.50 -4.52 -4.76
CA VAL A 210 -13.24 -3.58 -3.90
C VAL A 210 -12.34 -2.45 -3.42
N SER A 211 -11.07 -2.72 -3.11
CA SER A 211 -10.11 -1.68 -2.70
C SER A 211 -9.78 -0.70 -3.83
N ILE A 212 -9.65 -1.19 -5.06
CA ILE A 212 -9.49 -0.34 -6.25
C ILE A 212 -10.75 0.51 -6.47
N ALA A 213 -11.94 -0.09 -6.36
CA ALA A 213 -13.21 0.64 -6.45
C ALA A 213 -13.32 1.73 -5.37
N ALA A 214 -12.99 1.41 -4.12
CA ALA A 214 -12.95 2.38 -3.02
C ALA A 214 -12.00 3.54 -3.31
N TYR A 215 -10.83 3.25 -3.87
CA TYR A 215 -9.84 4.26 -4.27
C TYR A 215 -10.37 5.18 -5.38
N ILE A 216 -10.99 4.61 -6.42
CA ILE A 216 -11.57 5.39 -7.54
C ILE A 216 -12.73 6.27 -7.05
N VAL A 217 -13.64 5.71 -6.24
CA VAL A 217 -14.76 6.47 -5.67
C VAL A 217 -14.26 7.59 -4.76
N GLU A 218 -13.26 7.32 -3.93
CA GLU A 218 -12.63 8.35 -3.09
C GLU A 218 -11.97 9.45 -3.94
N MET A 219 -11.28 9.09 -5.02
CA MET A 219 -10.71 10.06 -5.96
C MET A 219 -11.79 10.98 -6.54
N ILE A 220 -12.92 10.42 -7.00
CA ILE A 220 -14.03 11.20 -7.56
C ILE A 220 -14.66 12.07 -6.46
N ALA A 221 -14.79 11.56 -5.23
CA ALA A 221 -15.28 12.33 -4.09
C ALA A 221 -14.40 13.55 -3.81
N TYR A 222 -13.07 13.43 -3.92
CA TYR A 222 -12.16 14.58 -3.78
C TYR A 222 -12.25 15.59 -4.92
N LYS A 223 -12.62 15.15 -6.14
CA LYS A 223 -12.92 16.06 -7.26
C LYS A 223 -14.17 16.88 -6.95
N GLU A 224 -15.26 16.21 -6.60
CA GLU A 224 -16.53 16.86 -6.27
C GLU A 224 -16.37 17.79 -5.05
N GLY A 225 -15.67 17.34 -4.01
CA GLY A 225 -15.34 18.18 -2.84
C GLY A 225 -14.36 19.32 -3.13
N SER A 226 -13.74 19.36 -4.32
CA SER A 226 -12.92 20.50 -4.76
C SER A 226 -13.72 21.57 -5.50
N GLU A 227 -14.84 21.18 -6.09
CA GLU A 227 -15.79 22.04 -6.80
C GLU A 227 -16.95 22.47 -5.87
N TRP A 228 -17.04 21.85 -4.69
CA TRP A 228 -18.05 22.14 -3.67
C TRP A 228 -17.89 23.54 -3.07
N THR A 229 -18.97 24.32 -3.16
CA THR A 229 -19.18 25.55 -2.41
C THR A 229 -19.85 25.25 -1.07
N PRO A 230 -19.39 25.84 0.05
CA PRO A 230 -20.01 25.63 1.34
C PRO A 230 -21.49 26.01 1.32
N LYS A 231 -22.36 25.13 1.82
CA LYS A 231 -23.73 25.53 2.15
C LYS A 231 -23.63 26.61 3.22
N ALA A 232 -24.26 27.78 2.98
CA ALA A 232 -24.28 28.87 3.93
C ALA A 232 -24.72 28.34 5.30
N GLN A 233 -23.93 28.60 6.35
CA GLN A 233 -24.37 28.29 7.70
C GLN A 233 -25.65 29.09 7.97
N PRO A 234 -26.67 28.49 8.61
CA PRO A 234 -27.82 29.26 9.08
C PRO A 234 -27.28 30.38 9.95
N THR A 235 -27.48 31.63 9.52
CA THR A 235 -27.16 32.80 10.33
C THR A 235 -28.02 32.68 11.59
N ALA A 236 -27.38 32.51 12.75
CA ALA A 236 -28.10 32.54 14.01
C ALA A 236 -28.85 33.88 14.09
N PRO A 237 -30.16 33.89 14.39
CA PRO A 237 -30.86 35.14 14.60
C PRO A 237 -30.18 35.90 15.76
N ALA A 238 -29.86 37.16 15.50
CA ALA A 238 -29.27 38.10 16.46
C ALA A 238 -30.22 38.41 17.61
#